data_AF-A0A0R0H3P0-F1
#
_entry.id   AF-A0A0R0H3P0-F1
#
_cell.length_a   1.000
_cell.length_b   1.000
_cell.length_c   1.000
_cell.angle_alpha   90.00
_cell.angle_beta   90.00
_cell.angle_gamma   90.00
#
_symmetry.space_group_name_H-M   'P 1'
#
loop_
_entity.id
_entity.type
_entity.pdbx_description
1 polymer ?
#
loop_
_entity_poly.entity_id
_entity_poly.type
_entity_poly.pdbx_seq_one_letter_code
_entity_poly.pdbx_strand_id
1 'polypeptide(L)'
;MTDAPGTRSNFTPQFDYSMEDYQMGLPLRQKIITPVDLALVDNIKSKGKRLPIEPTFNMLSLLLNIGSVDPQLLPNYIEQWTSVIIRDYRVNHENHVSTNQDMIARAETYLGDIARACWESFKQTFPEQIKTNLMDPSPNIFNFCSLIQRIFTAQSVNDGNTIRQKIYLGNLEKLPMSYFGKMKEFSQDYLMYASIVGGFTDKSLGEKLFLKLPGKLGQKIRDSWNDDQIDPVMNNMTVRIQHIMKVMEDICTNIAINKQIKMVDLEISKQIYTPQQYHKEIRKKMP
;
A
#
# COMPACT_ATOMS: atom_id res chain seq x y z
N MET A 1 -53.16 -31.62 0.36
CA MET A 1 -51.75 -31.99 0.14
C MET A 1 -51.38 -31.43 -1.23
N THR A 2 -50.45 -30.49 -1.40
CA THR A 2 -49.17 -30.32 -0.69
C THR A 2 -48.63 -28.89 -0.89
N ASP A 3 -47.91 -28.44 0.14
CA ASP A 3 -46.72 -27.57 0.15
C ASP A 3 -46.84 -26.06 -0.14
N ALA A 4 -46.84 -25.30 0.96
CA ALA A 4 -46.42 -23.90 0.99
C ALA A 4 -44.88 -23.79 1.13
N PRO A 5 -44.22 -22.81 0.49
CA PRO A 5 -42.78 -22.84 0.22
C PRO A 5 -41.95 -22.41 1.43
N GLY A 6 -40.84 -23.13 1.60
CA GLY A 6 -39.90 -23.00 2.71
C GLY A 6 -39.37 -21.58 2.96
N THR A 7 -39.32 -21.27 4.24
CA THR A 7 -38.69 -20.13 4.87
C THR A 7 -37.27 -19.94 4.35
N ARG A 8 -37.02 -18.86 3.61
CA ARG A 8 -35.66 -18.39 3.32
C ARG A 8 -35.00 -18.04 4.65
N SER A 9 -34.04 -18.84 5.07
CA SER A 9 -33.17 -18.50 6.20
C SER A 9 -32.40 -17.24 5.84
N ASN A 10 -32.72 -16.13 6.50
CA ASN A 10 -31.93 -14.91 6.46
C ASN A 10 -30.55 -15.24 7.03
N PHE A 11 -29.58 -15.48 6.14
CA PHE A 11 -28.16 -15.52 6.49
C PHE A 11 -27.78 -14.13 6.99
N THR A 12 -27.93 -13.89 8.28
CA THR A 12 -27.32 -12.76 8.97
C THR A 12 -26.04 -13.32 9.55
N PRO A 13 -24.86 -12.99 9.01
CA PRO A 13 -23.61 -13.37 9.64
C PRO A 13 -23.62 -12.76 11.05
N GLN A 14 -23.66 -13.60 12.07
CA GLN A 14 -23.41 -13.16 13.44
C GLN A 14 -21.91 -12.87 13.55
N PHE A 15 -21.57 -11.58 13.56
CA PHE A 15 -20.21 -11.13 13.80
C PHE A 15 -19.92 -11.13 15.30
N ASP A 16 -18.73 -11.61 15.68
CA ASP A 16 -18.25 -11.57 17.05
C ASP A 16 -17.64 -10.19 17.34
N TYR A 17 -18.38 -9.37 18.09
CA TYR A 17 -18.01 -7.99 18.44
C TYR A 17 -16.93 -7.92 19.53
N SER A 18 -16.57 -9.03 20.18
CA SER A 18 -15.62 -9.03 21.29
C SER A 18 -14.16 -8.85 20.85
N MET A 19 -13.86 -8.98 19.55
CA MET A 19 -12.49 -8.84 19.02
C MET A 19 -12.13 -7.43 18.53
N GLU A 20 -13.02 -6.44 18.62
CA GLU A 20 -12.74 -5.06 18.23
C GLU A 20 -12.17 -4.22 19.40
N ASP A 21 -11.01 -4.62 19.93
CA ASP A 21 -10.35 -3.88 21.00
C ASP A 21 -9.59 -2.66 20.44
N TYR A 22 -10.29 -1.55 20.24
CA TYR A 22 -9.76 -0.28 19.70
C TYR A 22 -8.89 0.53 20.68
N GLN A 23 -8.49 -0.03 21.83
CA GLN A 23 -7.68 0.72 22.80
C GLN A 23 -6.22 0.94 22.38
N MET A 24 -5.71 0.25 21.34
CA MET A 24 -4.30 0.35 20.92
C MET A 24 -4.17 0.61 19.42
N GLY A 25 -4.57 1.80 18.96
CA GLY A 25 -4.38 2.21 17.56
C GLY A 25 -5.13 1.32 16.57
N LEU A 26 -4.83 1.47 15.27
CA LEU A 26 -5.38 0.59 14.24
C LEU A 26 -5.00 -0.87 14.58
N PRO A 27 -5.94 -1.84 14.48
CA PRO A 27 -5.65 -3.23 14.80
C PRO A 27 -4.43 -3.73 14.03
N LEU A 28 -3.59 -4.54 14.70
CA LEU A 28 -2.42 -5.17 14.09
C LEU A 28 -2.85 -5.95 12.84
N ARG A 29 -2.23 -5.61 11.70
CA ARG A 29 -2.43 -6.36 10.45
C ARG A 29 -1.91 -7.78 10.63
N GLN A 30 -2.82 -8.75 10.71
CA GLN A 30 -2.42 -10.17 10.70
C GLN A 30 -1.80 -10.51 9.35
N LYS A 31 -0.72 -11.29 9.38
CA LYS A 31 0.00 -11.72 8.17
C LYS A 31 -0.81 -12.78 7.43
N ILE A 32 -1.13 -12.55 6.16
CA ILE A 32 -1.65 -13.62 5.30
C ILE A 32 -0.47 -14.42 4.76
N ILE A 33 -0.21 -15.59 5.35
CA ILE A 33 0.70 -16.58 4.78
C ILE A 33 -0.16 -17.62 4.04
N THR A 34 -0.25 -17.49 2.72
CA THR A 34 -0.30 -18.66 1.83
C THR A 34 0.23 -18.22 0.46
N PRO A 35 1.42 -18.68 0.05
CA PRO A 35 1.80 -18.63 -1.35
C PRO A 35 0.89 -19.61 -2.09
N VAL A 36 0.03 -19.10 -2.97
CA VAL A 36 -0.57 -19.96 -3.98
C VAL A 36 0.49 -20.11 -5.07
N ASP A 37 0.98 -21.34 -5.26
CA ASP A 37 1.79 -21.69 -6.43
C ASP A 37 0.90 -21.56 -7.68
N LEU A 38 1.01 -20.43 -8.38
CA LEU A 38 0.46 -20.31 -9.73
C LEU A 38 1.58 -20.01 -10.70
N ALA A 39 1.88 -21.07 -11.46
CA ALA A 39 2.72 -21.06 -12.63
C ALA A 39 2.25 -19.97 -13.62
N LEU A 40 3.23 -19.24 -14.17
CA LEU A 40 3.19 -18.59 -15.48
C LEU A 40 1.84 -17.96 -15.86
N VAL A 41 1.49 -16.85 -15.20
CA VAL A 41 0.48 -15.94 -15.79
C VAL A 41 1.22 -15.08 -16.80
N ASP A 42 0.78 -15.16 -18.06
CA ASP A 42 1.25 -14.32 -19.15
C ASP A 42 1.42 -12.86 -18.72
N ASN A 43 2.46 -12.20 -19.24
CA ASN A 43 2.72 -10.76 -19.06
C ASN A 43 1.60 -9.93 -19.73
N ILE A 44 0.38 -9.99 -19.18
CA ILE A 44 -0.72 -9.12 -19.58
C ILE A 44 -0.34 -7.73 -19.09
N LYS A 45 0.10 -6.89 -20.01
CA LYS A 45 0.28 -5.45 -19.74
C LYS A 45 -1.09 -4.88 -19.39
N SER A 46 -1.29 -4.48 -18.13
CA SER A 46 -2.50 -3.76 -17.76
C SER A 46 -2.53 -2.42 -18.52
N LYS A 47 -3.68 -2.08 -19.11
CA LYS A 47 -3.92 -0.78 -19.75
C LYS A 47 -4.42 0.28 -18.76
N GLY A 48 -4.57 -0.09 -17.49
CA GLY A 48 -5.06 0.80 -16.45
C GLY A 48 -4.02 1.84 -16.04
N LYS A 49 -4.48 2.97 -15.53
CA LYS A 49 -3.61 3.92 -14.83
C LYS A 49 -3.21 3.30 -13.48
N ARG A 50 -1.97 3.54 -13.07
CA ARG A 50 -1.50 3.21 -11.73
C ARG A 50 -2.37 3.94 -10.70
N LEU A 51 -2.84 3.23 -9.67
CA LEU A 51 -3.50 3.87 -8.53
C LEU A 51 -2.53 4.83 -7.83
N PRO A 52 -3.00 5.95 -7.28
CA PRO A 52 -2.16 6.79 -6.42
C PRO A 52 -1.60 5.96 -5.26
N ILE A 53 -0.31 6.11 -4.99
CA ILE A 53 0.28 5.60 -3.74
C ILE A 53 -0.21 6.50 -2.62
N GLU A 54 -0.71 5.91 -1.54
CA GLU A 54 -1.15 6.63 -0.35
C GLU A 54 -2.04 7.84 -0.71
N PRO A 55 -3.23 7.61 -1.32
CA PRO A 55 -4.10 8.70 -1.73
C PRO A 55 -4.43 9.58 -0.53
N THR A 56 -4.13 10.88 -0.62
CA THR A 56 -4.45 11.87 0.40
C THR A 56 -5.72 12.61 0.01
N PHE A 57 -6.60 12.84 0.97
CA PHE A 57 -7.84 13.59 0.73
C PHE A 57 -7.86 14.88 1.54
N ASN A 58 -8.50 15.92 0.99
CA ASN A 58 -8.76 17.13 1.74
C ASN A 58 -9.86 16.88 2.77
N MET A 59 -9.50 16.85 4.05
CA MET A 59 -10.42 16.58 5.17
C MET A 59 -10.80 17.84 5.97
N LEU A 60 -10.66 19.03 5.38
CA LEU A 60 -10.99 20.30 6.07
C LEU A 60 -12.46 20.41 6.47
N SER A 61 -13.39 19.89 5.67
CA SER A 61 -14.82 20.02 5.96
C SER A 61 -15.30 19.11 7.08
N LEU A 62 -14.50 18.12 7.53
CA LEU A 62 -14.92 16.98 8.38
C LEU A 62 -16.09 16.14 7.82
N LEU A 63 -16.85 16.65 6.86
CA LEU A 63 -17.97 15.97 6.21
C LEU A 63 -17.52 14.77 5.37
N LEU A 64 -18.22 13.65 5.54
CA LEU A 64 -18.08 12.45 4.70
C LEU A 64 -18.77 12.67 3.35
N ASN A 65 -18.02 13.20 2.38
CA ASN A 65 -18.52 13.56 1.06
C ASN A 65 -18.22 12.46 0.02
N ILE A 66 -18.84 11.28 0.20
CA ILE A 66 -18.57 10.10 -0.65
C ILE A 66 -18.79 10.34 -2.16
N GLY A 67 -19.69 11.24 -2.54
CA GLY A 67 -19.95 11.56 -3.96
C GLY A 67 -18.84 12.38 -4.63
N SER A 68 -17.89 12.91 -3.85
CA SER A 68 -16.75 13.69 -4.37
C SER A 68 -15.50 12.85 -4.61
N VAL A 69 -15.56 11.55 -4.33
CA VAL A 69 -14.39 10.66 -4.31
C VAL A 69 -14.55 9.54 -5.33
N ASP A 70 -13.45 9.15 -5.97
CA ASP A 70 -13.42 7.98 -6.84
C ASP A 70 -13.87 6.73 -6.06
N PRO A 71 -14.85 5.96 -6.55
CA PRO A 71 -15.32 4.74 -5.89
C PRO A 71 -14.21 3.73 -5.56
N GLN A 72 -13.14 3.66 -6.36
CA GLN A 72 -11.99 2.77 -6.07
C GLN A 72 -11.20 3.20 -4.84
N LEU A 73 -11.28 4.48 -4.47
CA LEU A 73 -10.58 5.09 -3.35
C LEU A 73 -11.47 5.22 -2.11
N LEU A 74 -12.75 4.85 -2.22
CA LEU A 74 -13.73 5.00 -1.15
C LEU A 74 -13.30 4.34 0.18
N PRO A 75 -12.73 3.12 0.21
CA PRO A 75 -12.26 2.52 1.46
C PRO A 75 -11.16 3.35 2.15
N ASN A 76 -10.19 3.85 1.38
CA ASN A 76 -9.11 4.70 1.90
C ASN A 76 -9.63 6.06 2.40
N TYR A 77 -10.60 6.62 1.69
CA TYR A 77 -11.25 7.87 2.08
C TYR A 77 -11.99 7.74 3.41
N ILE A 78 -12.78 6.67 3.57
CA ILE A 78 -13.50 6.41 4.83
C ILE A 78 -12.53 6.14 5.98
N GLU A 79 -11.44 5.40 5.77
CA GLU A 79 -10.42 5.14 6.80
C GLU A 79 -9.77 6.45 7.31
N GLN A 80 -9.43 7.38 6.40
CA GLN A 80 -8.91 8.70 6.78
C GLN A 80 -9.97 9.56 7.46
N TRP A 81 -11.21 9.56 6.94
CA TRP A 81 -12.32 10.29 7.54
C TRP A 81 -12.57 9.83 8.97
N THR A 82 -12.66 8.52 9.20
CA THR A 82 -12.81 7.91 10.53
C THR A 82 -11.74 8.40 11.49
N SER A 83 -10.47 8.41 11.06
CA SER A 83 -9.35 8.86 11.90
C SER A 83 -9.48 10.34 12.28
N VAL A 84 -9.89 11.19 11.34
CA VAL A 84 -10.06 12.64 11.57
C VAL A 84 -11.25 12.91 12.48
N ILE A 85 -12.37 12.21 12.28
CA ILE A 85 -13.59 12.37 13.08
C ILE A 85 -13.39 11.89 14.51
N ILE A 86 -12.76 10.73 14.72
CA ILE A 86 -12.46 10.24 16.07
C ILE A 86 -11.64 11.30 16.83
N ARG A 87 -10.62 11.88 16.17
CA ARG A 87 -9.80 12.92 16.81
C ARG A 87 -10.60 14.18 17.13
N ASP A 88 -11.36 14.68 16.18
CA ASP A 88 -12.17 15.89 16.35
C ASP A 88 -13.22 15.71 17.45
N TYR A 89 -13.94 14.59 17.43
CA TYR A 89 -14.96 14.24 18.40
C TYR A 89 -14.41 14.15 19.83
N ARG A 90 -13.25 13.50 20.01
CA ARG A 90 -12.58 13.40 21.32
C ARG A 90 -12.24 14.76 21.91
N VAL A 91 -11.74 15.66 21.07
CA VAL A 91 -11.33 17.00 21.53
C VAL A 91 -12.54 17.90 21.80
N ASN A 92 -13.54 17.87 20.94
CA ASN A 92 -14.60 18.89 20.94
C ASN A 92 -15.92 18.44 21.57
N HIS A 93 -16.16 17.14 21.71
CA HIS A 93 -17.51 16.62 22.01
C HIS A 93 -17.57 15.54 23.08
N GLU A 94 -16.53 14.71 23.25
CA GLU A 94 -16.58 13.54 24.15
C GLU A 94 -16.97 13.92 25.59
N ASN A 95 -16.47 15.06 26.11
CA ASN A 95 -16.82 15.54 27.45
C ASN A 95 -18.24 16.13 27.58
N HIS A 96 -18.96 16.31 26.47
CA HIS A 96 -20.29 16.92 26.41
C HIS A 96 -21.40 15.94 26.00
N VAL A 97 -21.10 14.64 26.03
CA VAL A 97 -21.99 13.58 25.58
C VAL A 97 -22.25 12.63 26.75
N SER A 98 -23.50 12.64 27.23
CA SER A 98 -23.95 11.78 28.32
C SER A 98 -24.71 10.55 27.86
N THR A 99 -25.28 10.58 26.65
CA THR A 99 -26.15 9.51 26.16
C THR A 99 -25.75 9.04 24.75
N ASN A 100 -26.17 7.82 24.40
CA ASN A 100 -26.00 7.28 23.06
C ASN A 100 -26.72 8.13 22.00
N GLN A 101 -27.87 8.72 22.34
CA GLN A 101 -28.61 9.61 21.45
C GLN A 101 -27.83 10.89 21.16
N ASP A 102 -27.23 11.51 22.19
CA ASP A 102 -26.39 12.69 22.01
C ASP A 102 -25.17 12.38 21.14
N MET A 103 -24.54 11.22 21.35
CA MET A 103 -23.41 10.76 20.54
C MET A 103 -23.82 10.64 19.07
N ILE A 104 -24.91 9.93 18.77
CA ILE A 104 -25.41 9.71 17.41
C ILE A 104 -25.76 11.04 16.75
N ALA A 105 -26.53 11.91 17.43
CA ALA A 105 -26.95 13.20 16.89
C ALA A 105 -25.75 14.09 16.54
N ARG A 106 -24.71 14.10 17.38
CA ARG A 106 -23.46 14.80 17.06
C ARG A 106 -22.70 14.14 15.92
N ALA A 107 -22.57 12.82 15.93
CA ALA A 107 -21.82 12.09 14.90
C ALA A 107 -22.45 12.24 13.50
N GLU A 108 -23.78 12.33 13.41
CA GLU A 108 -24.52 12.59 12.18
C GLU A 108 -24.18 13.93 11.51
N THR A 109 -23.67 14.90 12.28
CA THR A 109 -23.23 16.19 11.73
C THR A 109 -22.00 16.07 10.83
N TYR A 110 -21.22 15.00 10.98
CA TYR A 110 -20.05 14.71 10.13
C TYR A 110 -20.40 14.00 8.81
N LEU A 111 -21.67 13.70 8.55
CA LEU A 111 -22.07 13.07 7.28
C LEU A 111 -22.36 14.15 6.23
N GLY A 112 -21.77 14.02 5.03
CA GLY A 112 -22.20 14.82 3.87
C GLY A 112 -23.59 14.40 3.38
N ASP A 113 -24.19 15.17 2.47
CA ASP A 113 -25.61 14.99 2.09
C ASP A 113 -25.95 13.58 1.59
N ILE A 114 -25.12 13.03 0.70
CA ILE A 114 -25.32 11.66 0.18
C ILE A 114 -25.14 10.64 1.30
N ALA A 115 -24.12 10.79 2.15
CA ALA A 115 -23.86 9.86 3.23
C ALA A 115 -24.98 9.90 4.28
N ARG A 116 -25.51 11.09 4.57
CA ARG A 116 -26.65 11.32 5.46
C ARG A 116 -27.92 10.67 4.92
N ALA A 117 -28.22 10.83 3.63
CA ALA A 117 -29.37 10.18 3.00
C ALA A 117 -29.28 8.65 3.06
N CYS A 118 -28.09 8.08 2.80
CA CYS A 118 -27.85 6.64 2.96
C CYS A 118 -28.04 6.19 4.42
N TRP A 119 -27.52 6.96 5.36
CA TRP A 119 -27.64 6.68 6.80
C TRP A 119 -29.10 6.72 7.28
N GLU A 120 -29.89 7.71 6.88
CA GLU A 120 -31.31 7.82 7.22
C GLU A 120 -32.11 6.64 6.67
N SER A 121 -31.88 6.28 5.40
CA SER A 121 -32.49 5.10 4.79
C SER A 121 -32.12 3.81 5.52
N PHE A 122 -30.84 3.67 5.92
CA PHE A 122 -30.37 2.52 6.70
C PHE A 122 -31.04 2.44 8.07
N LYS A 123 -31.12 3.55 8.82
CA LYS A 123 -31.80 3.64 10.11
C LYS A 123 -33.26 3.20 10.03
N GLN A 124 -33.98 3.65 9.00
CA GLN A 124 -35.40 3.31 8.79
C GLN A 124 -35.59 1.83 8.47
N THR A 125 -34.69 1.24 7.70
CA THR A 125 -34.79 -0.15 7.25
C THR A 125 -34.31 -1.15 8.31
N PHE A 126 -33.29 -0.77 9.09
CA PHE A 126 -32.62 -1.65 10.05
C PHE A 126 -32.49 -1.03 11.45
N PRO A 127 -33.60 -0.68 12.12
CA PRO A 127 -33.56 -0.04 13.45
C PRO A 127 -32.86 -0.91 14.51
N GLU A 128 -33.01 -2.23 14.43
CA GLU A 128 -32.33 -3.17 15.34
C GLU A 128 -30.80 -3.10 15.22
N GLN A 129 -30.26 -2.81 14.03
CA GLN A 129 -28.82 -2.62 13.87
C GLN A 129 -28.35 -1.35 14.57
N ILE A 130 -29.18 -0.29 14.60
CA ILE A 130 -28.84 0.93 15.35
C ILE A 130 -28.81 0.63 16.84
N LYS A 131 -29.80 -0.14 17.32
CA LYS A 131 -29.88 -0.53 18.72
C LYS A 131 -28.64 -1.34 19.15
N THR A 132 -28.40 -2.47 18.49
CA THR A 132 -27.31 -3.39 18.83
C THR A 132 -25.92 -2.76 18.71
N ASN A 133 -25.68 -1.94 17.67
CA ASN A 133 -24.33 -1.42 17.41
C ASN A 133 -24.06 -0.09 18.13
N LEU A 134 -25.08 0.73 18.43
CA LEU A 134 -24.89 2.10 18.94
C LEU A 134 -25.65 2.45 20.23
N MET A 135 -26.72 1.72 20.59
CA MET A 135 -27.55 2.05 21.76
C MET A 135 -27.35 1.11 22.95
N ASP A 136 -27.09 -0.17 22.70
CA ASP A 136 -26.85 -1.15 23.78
C ASP A 136 -25.43 -1.02 24.36
N PRO A 137 -24.36 -0.75 23.56
CA PRO A 137 -23.05 -0.41 24.09
C PRO A 137 -23.02 0.99 24.74
N SER A 138 -21.99 1.26 25.53
CA SER A 138 -21.69 2.62 26.02
C SER A 138 -21.43 3.58 24.85
N PRO A 139 -21.71 4.89 24.99
CA PRO A 139 -21.44 5.88 23.95
C PRO A 139 -19.98 5.82 23.51
N ASN A 140 -19.76 5.48 22.24
CA ASN A 140 -18.43 5.35 21.66
C ASN A 140 -18.45 5.70 20.17
N ILE A 141 -17.80 6.81 19.80
CA ILE A 141 -17.71 7.28 18.41
C ILE A 141 -17.11 6.24 17.45
N PHE A 142 -16.27 5.34 17.96
CA PHE A 142 -15.68 4.26 17.15
C PHE A 142 -16.76 3.32 16.61
N ASN A 143 -17.78 3.01 17.41
CA ASN A 143 -18.88 2.14 16.98
C ASN A 143 -19.67 2.78 15.83
N PHE A 144 -19.89 4.09 15.89
CA PHE A 144 -20.53 4.85 14.81
C PHE A 144 -19.69 4.80 13.53
N CYS A 145 -18.40 5.12 13.62
CA CYS A 145 -17.50 5.10 12.47
C CYS A 145 -17.38 3.70 11.85
N SER A 146 -17.25 2.64 12.68
CA SER A 146 -17.23 1.24 12.23
C SER A 146 -18.52 0.86 11.50
N LEU A 147 -19.68 1.28 12.02
CA LEU A 147 -20.97 1.03 11.36
C LEU A 147 -21.07 1.76 10.01
N ILE A 148 -20.66 3.03 9.95
CA ILE A 148 -20.62 3.81 8.70
C ILE A 148 -19.71 3.14 7.67
N GLN A 149 -18.51 2.73 8.07
CA GLN A 149 -17.60 2.00 7.20
C GLN A 149 -18.24 0.71 6.68
N ARG A 150 -18.90 -0.06 7.56
CA ARG A 150 -19.57 -1.30 7.17
C ARG A 150 -20.73 -1.05 6.21
N ILE A 151 -21.49 0.03 6.38
CA ILE A 151 -22.59 0.40 5.46
C ILE A 151 -22.05 0.66 4.05
N PHE A 152 -20.96 1.40 3.91
CA PHE A 152 -20.44 1.80 2.58
C PHE A 152 -19.52 0.77 1.94
N THR A 153 -18.88 -0.10 2.72
CA THR A 153 -17.88 -1.06 2.20
C THR A 153 -18.32 -2.51 2.31
N ALA A 154 -19.41 -2.79 3.03
CA ALA A 154 -19.85 -4.15 3.40
C ALA A 154 -18.76 -4.97 4.11
N GLN A 155 -17.79 -4.30 4.73
CA GLN A 155 -16.64 -4.92 5.40
C GLN A 155 -16.57 -4.43 6.84
N SER A 156 -16.29 -5.34 7.78
CA SER A 156 -15.75 -4.94 9.09
C SER A 156 -14.32 -4.41 8.88
N VAL A 157 -13.78 -3.68 9.87
CA VAL A 157 -12.41 -3.17 9.77
C VAL A 157 -11.40 -4.31 9.62
N ASN A 158 -11.61 -5.43 10.33
CA ASN A 158 -10.74 -6.60 10.28
C ASN A 158 -10.88 -7.40 8.97
N ASP A 159 -12.12 -7.63 8.52
CA ASP A 159 -12.36 -8.35 7.26
C ASP A 159 -11.89 -7.53 6.06
N GLY A 160 -12.12 -6.22 6.08
CA GLY A 160 -11.68 -5.31 5.04
C GLY A 160 -10.16 -5.27 4.93
N ASN A 161 -9.46 -5.30 6.07
CA ASN A 161 -8.01 -5.46 6.08
C ASN A 161 -7.56 -6.78 5.45
N THR A 162 -8.21 -7.90 5.77
CA THR A 162 -7.88 -9.23 5.23
C THR A 162 -8.13 -9.30 3.72
N ILE A 163 -9.27 -8.80 3.25
CA ILE A 163 -9.60 -8.76 1.81
C ILE A 163 -8.59 -7.88 1.06
N ARG A 164 -8.29 -6.70 1.63
CA ARG A 164 -7.27 -5.78 1.09
C ARG A 164 -5.92 -6.48 0.99
N GLN A 165 -5.45 -7.14 2.04
CA GLN A 165 -4.20 -7.89 2.02
C GLN A 165 -4.17 -8.96 0.92
N LYS A 166 -5.25 -9.73 0.71
CA LYS A 166 -5.32 -10.74 -0.37
C LYS A 166 -5.21 -10.12 -1.76
N ILE A 167 -5.94 -9.02 -2.01
CA ILE A 167 -5.89 -8.30 -3.29
C ILE A 167 -4.47 -7.79 -3.55
N TYR A 168 -3.86 -7.18 -2.54
CA TYR A 168 -2.52 -6.59 -2.65
C TYR A 168 -1.41 -7.64 -2.77
N LEU A 169 -1.57 -8.82 -2.15
CA LEU A 169 -0.67 -9.95 -2.36
C LEU A 169 -0.74 -10.42 -3.82
N GLY A 170 -1.94 -10.57 -4.38
CA GLY A 170 -2.12 -10.90 -5.80
C GLY A 170 -1.52 -9.85 -6.73
N ASN A 171 -1.63 -8.55 -6.39
CA ASN A 171 -0.99 -7.47 -7.15
C ASN A 171 0.53 -7.52 -7.05
N LEU A 172 1.08 -7.80 -5.86
CA LEU A 172 2.52 -7.95 -5.64
C LEU A 172 3.12 -9.10 -6.46
N GLU A 173 2.42 -10.23 -6.50
CA GLU A 173 2.84 -11.39 -7.28
C GLU A 173 2.86 -11.07 -8.78
N LYS A 174 1.84 -10.38 -9.27
CA LYS A 174 1.70 -9.98 -10.68
C LYS A 174 2.59 -8.81 -11.08
N LEU A 175 3.13 -8.02 -10.14
CA LEU A 175 3.92 -6.83 -10.41
C LEU A 175 5.18 -7.19 -11.23
N PRO A 176 5.27 -6.82 -12.52
CA PRO A 176 6.42 -7.17 -13.34
C PRO A 176 7.47 -6.07 -13.28
N MET A 177 8.74 -6.43 -13.48
CA MET A 177 9.83 -5.48 -13.66
C MET A 177 10.61 -5.81 -14.92
N SER A 178 10.21 -5.19 -16.04
CA SER A 178 10.77 -5.48 -17.36
C SER A 178 12.01 -4.66 -17.70
N TYR A 179 12.14 -3.45 -17.14
CA TYR A 179 13.21 -2.52 -17.50
C TYR A 179 13.55 -1.58 -16.35
N PHE A 180 14.84 -1.42 -16.06
CA PHE A 180 15.35 -0.57 -14.97
C PHE A 180 14.96 0.91 -15.05
N GLY A 181 14.57 1.42 -16.22
CA GLY A 181 14.01 2.77 -16.33
C GLY A 181 12.72 2.98 -15.52
N LYS A 182 12.06 1.90 -15.09
CA LYS A 182 10.87 1.93 -14.23
C LYS A 182 11.15 1.53 -12.78
N MET A 183 12.42 1.46 -12.37
CA MET A 183 12.80 0.95 -11.05
C MET A 183 12.16 1.73 -9.91
N LYS A 184 12.13 3.07 -9.98
CA LYS A 184 11.53 3.90 -8.92
C LYS A 184 10.05 3.60 -8.73
N GLU A 185 9.28 3.59 -9.82
CA GLU A 185 7.84 3.25 -9.81
C GLU A 185 7.63 1.83 -9.27
N PHE A 186 8.37 0.85 -9.81
CA PHE A 186 8.33 -0.54 -9.36
C PHE A 186 8.63 -0.68 -7.86
N SER A 187 9.67 0.00 -7.36
CA SER A 187 10.08 -0.10 -5.96
C SER A 187 9.02 0.46 -5.02
N GLN A 188 8.40 1.59 -5.39
CA GLN A 188 7.33 2.18 -4.60
C GLN A 188 6.07 1.29 -4.59
N ASP A 189 5.69 0.73 -5.74
CA ASP A 189 4.56 -0.22 -5.82
C ASP A 189 4.83 -1.47 -5.00
N TYR A 190 6.04 -2.04 -5.13
CA TYR A 190 6.45 -3.20 -4.37
C TYR A 190 6.41 -2.93 -2.87
N LEU A 191 6.97 -1.79 -2.42
CA LEU A 191 6.95 -1.39 -1.01
C LEU A 191 5.52 -1.23 -0.49
N MET A 192 4.67 -0.51 -1.22
CA MET A 192 3.28 -0.30 -0.83
C MET A 192 2.54 -1.63 -0.70
N TYR A 193 2.64 -2.50 -1.71
CA TYR A 193 1.96 -3.78 -1.72
C TYR A 193 2.47 -4.71 -0.61
N ALA A 194 3.80 -4.85 -0.47
CA ALA A 194 4.39 -5.68 0.58
C ALA A 194 4.03 -5.17 1.99
N SER A 195 3.99 -3.85 2.19
CA SER A 195 3.60 -3.25 3.47
C SER A 195 2.14 -3.49 3.78
N ILE A 196 1.25 -3.31 2.79
CA ILE A 196 -0.19 -3.50 2.98
C ILE A 196 -0.52 -4.94 3.36
N VAL A 197 0.15 -5.91 2.73
CA VAL A 197 0.06 -7.35 3.01
C VAL A 197 0.53 -7.72 4.42
N GLY A 198 1.29 -6.85 5.10
CA GLY A 198 1.95 -7.16 6.38
C GLY A 198 3.31 -7.87 6.20
N GLY A 199 3.90 -7.78 5.01
CA GLY A 199 5.15 -8.42 4.62
C GLY A 199 6.37 -7.49 4.60
N PHE A 200 6.31 -6.35 5.29
CA PHE A 200 7.39 -5.35 5.31
C PHE A 200 8.75 -5.91 5.78
N THR A 201 8.73 -6.84 6.74
CA THR A 201 9.90 -7.55 7.25
C THR A 201 9.99 -9.01 6.76
N ASP A 202 9.14 -9.39 5.80
CA ASP A 202 9.08 -10.76 5.32
C ASP A 202 10.29 -11.07 4.42
N LYS A 203 11.13 -12.02 4.87
CA LYS A 203 12.33 -12.42 4.14
C LYS A 203 12.01 -13.05 2.78
N SER A 204 10.93 -13.79 2.64
CA SER A 204 10.55 -14.47 1.39
C SER A 204 10.12 -13.47 0.32
N LEU A 205 9.27 -12.50 0.70
CA LEU A 205 8.97 -11.37 -0.17
C LEU A 205 10.24 -10.57 -0.48
N GLY A 206 11.10 -10.35 0.52
CA GLY A 206 12.37 -9.65 0.32
C GLY A 206 13.26 -10.32 -0.72
N GLU A 207 13.31 -11.66 -0.77
CA GLU A 207 14.02 -12.39 -1.82
C GLU A 207 13.29 -12.31 -3.17
N LYS A 208 11.95 -12.40 -3.17
CA LYS A 208 11.14 -12.25 -4.39
C LYS A 208 11.34 -10.87 -5.05
N LEU A 209 11.59 -9.82 -4.28
CA LEU A 209 11.95 -8.50 -4.80
C LEU A 209 13.17 -8.58 -5.72
N PHE A 210 14.25 -9.22 -5.27
CA PHE A 210 15.47 -9.40 -6.06
C PHE A 210 15.25 -10.30 -7.27
N LEU A 211 14.46 -11.38 -7.13
CA LEU A 211 14.13 -12.28 -8.23
C LEU A 211 13.33 -11.61 -9.36
N LYS A 212 12.60 -10.54 -9.06
CA LYS A 212 11.88 -9.76 -10.08
C LYS A 212 12.81 -8.84 -10.88
N LEU A 213 14.03 -8.57 -10.43
CA LEU A 213 14.95 -7.69 -11.15
C LEU A 213 15.46 -8.35 -12.44
N PRO A 214 15.45 -7.64 -13.59
CA PRO A 214 15.76 -8.27 -14.86
C PRO A 214 17.27 -8.43 -15.11
N GLY A 215 17.63 -9.56 -15.72
CA GLY A 215 18.93 -9.80 -16.34
C GLY A 215 20.13 -9.82 -15.39
N LYS A 216 21.33 -9.75 -15.96
CA LYS A 216 22.61 -9.82 -15.22
C LYS A 216 22.78 -8.69 -14.21
N LEU A 217 22.18 -7.53 -14.47
CA LEU A 217 22.20 -6.41 -13.52
C LEU A 217 21.41 -6.76 -12.26
N GLY A 218 20.22 -7.36 -12.41
CA GLY A 218 19.43 -7.86 -11.27
C GLY A 218 20.20 -8.88 -10.42
N GLN A 219 20.90 -9.82 -11.08
CA GLN A 219 21.76 -10.79 -10.40
C GLN A 219 22.89 -10.11 -9.63
N LYS A 220 23.61 -9.17 -10.25
CA LYS A 220 24.69 -8.41 -9.58
C LYS A 220 24.19 -7.68 -8.34
N ILE A 221 23.01 -7.07 -8.41
CA ILE A 221 22.39 -6.39 -7.26
C ILE A 221 22.09 -7.39 -6.14
N ARG A 222 21.54 -8.56 -6.47
CA ARG A 222 21.27 -9.62 -5.49
C ARG A 222 22.54 -10.14 -4.83
N ASP A 223 23.59 -10.38 -5.62
CA ASP A 223 24.86 -10.88 -5.09
C ASP A 223 25.47 -9.87 -4.11
N SER A 224 25.48 -8.58 -4.48
CA SER A 224 25.96 -7.52 -3.59
C SER A 224 25.16 -7.38 -2.30
N TRP A 225 23.87 -7.74 -2.30
CA TRP A 225 23.05 -7.76 -1.09
C TRP A 225 23.46 -8.89 -0.14
N ASN A 226 23.84 -10.06 -0.69
CA ASN A 226 24.28 -11.20 0.12
C ASN A 226 25.67 -10.98 0.73
N ASP A 227 26.49 -10.13 0.11
CA ASP A 227 27.80 -9.74 0.63
C ASP A 227 27.71 -8.69 1.76
N ASP A 228 26.60 -7.95 1.83
CA ASP A 228 26.38 -6.91 2.84
C ASP A 228 26.03 -7.48 4.22
N GLN A 229 26.73 -7.01 5.26
CA GLN A 229 26.50 -7.37 6.66
C GLN A 229 25.36 -6.53 7.27
N ILE A 230 24.12 -6.87 6.94
CA ILE A 230 22.93 -6.15 7.41
C ILE A 230 22.41 -6.80 8.68
N ASP A 231 22.13 -5.98 9.70
CA ASP A 231 21.47 -6.41 10.93
C ASP A 231 20.17 -7.18 10.58
N PRO A 232 20.04 -8.46 10.97
CA PRO A 232 18.82 -9.23 10.75
C PRO A 232 17.53 -8.57 11.24
N VAL A 233 17.61 -7.73 12.28
CA VAL A 233 16.48 -6.97 12.84
C VAL A 233 16.04 -5.85 11.90
N MET A 234 17.00 -5.23 11.21
CA MET A 234 16.75 -4.11 10.28
C MET A 234 16.52 -4.58 8.83
N ASN A 235 16.55 -5.89 8.58
CA ASN A 235 16.30 -6.46 7.25
C ASN A 235 14.81 -6.34 6.87
N ASN A 236 14.48 -5.25 6.18
CA ASN A 236 13.12 -4.93 5.73
C ASN A 236 13.11 -4.43 4.28
N MET A 237 11.91 -4.25 3.72
CA MET A 237 11.71 -3.84 2.33
C MET A 237 12.38 -2.51 1.98
N THR A 238 12.34 -1.52 2.88
CA THR A 238 12.95 -0.21 2.63
C THR A 238 14.47 -0.31 2.53
N VAL A 239 15.11 -1.09 3.39
CA VAL A 239 16.57 -1.30 3.36
C VAL A 239 16.99 -2.03 2.07
N ARG A 240 16.22 -3.05 1.67
CA ARG A 240 16.45 -3.75 0.38
C ARG A 240 16.31 -2.80 -0.81
N ILE A 241 15.29 -1.94 -0.83
CA ILE A 241 15.09 -0.95 -1.90
C ILE A 241 16.23 0.08 -1.91
N GLN A 242 16.64 0.59 -0.75
CA GLN A 242 17.76 1.52 -0.63
C GLN A 242 19.05 0.91 -1.18
N HIS A 243 19.32 -0.37 -0.88
CA HIS A 243 20.44 -1.10 -1.44
C HIS A 243 20.40 -1.14 -2.97
N ILE A 244 19.24 -1.50 -3.54
CA ILE A 244 19.07 -1.54 -5.00
C ILE A 244 19.35 -0.16 -5.61
N MET A 245 18.83 0.91 -4.99
CA MET A 245 19.05 2.29 -5.47
C MET A 245 20.53 2.69 -5.40
N LYS A 246 21.23 2.33 -4.33
CA LYS A 246 22.66 2.60 -4.16
C LYS A 246 23.50 1.90 -5.23
N VAL A 247 23.27 0.60 -5.47
CA VAL A 247 23.99 -0.13 -6.52
C VAL A 247 23.70 0.45 -7.91
N MET A 248 22.47 0.89 -8.16
CA MET A 248 22.12 1.56 -9.41
C MET A 248 22.79 2.92 -9.58
N GLU A 249 22.90 3.69 -8.50
CA GLU A 249 23.62 4.97 -8.47
C GLU A 249 25.09 4.78 -8.85
N ASP A 250 25.78 3.81 -8.23
CA ASP A 250 27.17 3.49 -8.54
C ASP A 250 27.35 3.10 -10.01
N ILE A 251 26.41 2.35 -10.58
CA ILE A 251 26.45 1.94 -11.99
C ILE A 251 26.22 3.13 -12.92
N CYS A 252 25.27 4.01 -12.62
CA CYS A 252 25.06 5.24 -13.37
C CYS A 252 26.31 6.13 -13.36
N THR A 253 26.96 6.27 -12.20
CA THR A 253 28.22 7.02 -12.05
C THR A 253 29.33 6.40 -12.90
N ASN A 254 29.50 5.08 -12.85
CA ASN A 254 30.49 4.38 -13.69
C ASN A 254 30.22 4.52 -15.19
N ILE A 255 28.95 4.49 -15.61
CA ILE A 255 28.57 4.73 -17.01
C ILE A 255 28.92 6.16 -17.43
N ALA A 256 28.65 7.15 -16.58
CA ALA A 256 28.99 8.55 -16.85
C ALA A 256 30.51 8.76 -16.99
N ILE A 257 31.30 8.20 -16.07
CA ILE A 257 32.77 8.23 -16.12
C ILE A 257 33.28 7.58 -17.41
N ASN A 258 32.81 6.38 -17.74
CA ASN A 258 33.22 5.68 -18.97
C ASN A 258 32.85 6.44 -20.24
N LYS A 259 31.73 7.17 -20.24
CA LYS A 259 31.34 8.03 -21.36
C LYS A 259 32.31 9.22 -21.50
N GLN A 260 32.70 9.84 -20.39
CA GLN A 260 33.68 10.93 -20.39
C GLN A 260 35.04 10.45 -20.89
N ILE A 261 35.53 9.30 -20.39
CA ILE A 261 36.79 8.69 -20.85
C ILE A 261 36.75 8.50 -22.37
N LYS A 262 35.68 7.91 -22.92
CA LYS A 262 35.54 7.72 -24.38
C LYS A 262 35.53 9.04 -25.18
N MET A 263 35.05 10.14 -24.62
CA MET A 263 35.05 11.45 -25.30
C MET A 263 36.41 12.15 -25.21
N VAL A 264 37.10 12.01 -24.07
CA VAL A 264 38.37 12.68 -23.76
C VAL A 264 39.58 11.88 -24.27
N ASP A 265 39.44 10.56 -24.48
CA ASP A 265 40.52 9.64 -24.86
C ASP A 265 41.29 10.12 -26.10
N LEU A 266 40.63 10.74 -27.08
CA LEU A 266 41.31 11.22 -28.28
C LEU A 266 42.25 12.41 -28.04
N GLU A 267 42.14 13.11 -26.91
CA GLU A 267 42.91 14.31 -26.62
C GLU A 267 43.97 14.06 -25.53
N ILE A 268 43.60 13.34 -24.46
CA ILE A 268 44.56 12.93 -23.43
C ILE A 268 45.56 11.89 -23.97
N SER A 269 45.12 10.89 -24.75
CA SER A 269 46.05 9.87 -25.30
C SER A 269 47.04 10.44 -26.33
N LYS A 270 46.75 11.62 -26.89
CA LYS A 270 47.70 12.36 -27.73
C LYS A 270 48.74 13.11 -26.91
N GLN A 271 48.41 13.53 -25.69
CA GLN A 271 49.32 14.26 -24.80
C GLN A 271 50.19 13.33 -23.94
N ILE A 272 49.72 12.12 -23.67
CA ILE A 272 50.45 11.13 -22.87
C ILE A 272 51.20 10.18 -23.81
N TYR A 273 52.53 10.24 -23.78
CA TYR A 273 53.39 9.27 -24.49
C TYR A 273 53.16 7.86 -23.96
N THR A 274 52.66 6.97 -24.82
CA THR A 274 52.59 5.54 -24.51
C THR A 274 53.85 4.82 -25.05
N PRO A 275 54.32 3.72 -24.42
CA PRO A 275 55.49 2.95 -24.88
C PRO A 275 55.42 2.53 -26.37
N GLN A 276 54.22 2.38 -26.90
CA GLN A 276 53.98 2.02 -28.30
C GLN A 276 54.26 3.20 -29.27
N GLN A 277 54.14 4.45 -28.83
CA GLN A 277 54.42 5.63 -29.65
C GLN A 277 55.93 5.92 -29.80
N TYR A 278 56.77 5.51 -28.83
CA TYR A 278 58.23 5.60 -28.95
C TYR A 278 58.73 4.97 -30.26
N HIS A 279 58.12 3.84 -30.66
CA HIS A 279 58.49 3.12 -31.88
C HIS A 279 58.05 3.81 -33.17
N LYS A 280 57.00 4.65 -33.15
CA LYS A 280 56.51 5.38 -34.33
C LYS A 280 57.33 6.63 -34.63
N GLU A 281 57.75 7.36 -33.60
CA GLU A 281 58.58 8.57 -33.72
C GLU A 281 60.02 8.21 -34.17
N ILE A 282 60.60 7.17 -33.58
CA ILE A 282 61.94 6.68 -33.96
C ILE A 282 61.96 6.25 -35.44
N ARG A 283 60.87 5.64 -35.94
CA ARG A 283 60.76 5.27 -37.36
C ARG A 283 60.61 6.45 -38.33
N LYS A 284 60.09 7.60 -37.89
CA LYS A 284 59.98 8.81 -38.74
C LYS A 284 61.27 9.64 -38.79
N LYS A 285 62.15 9.50 -37.79
CA LYS A 285 63.42 10.24 -37.69
C LYS A 285 64.64 9.45 -38.21
N MET A 286 64.47 8.22 -38.68
CA MET A 286 65.53 7.58 -39.45
C MET A 286 65.47 8.10 -40.89
N PRO A 287 66.53 8.79 -41.37
CA PRO A 287 66.63 9.28 -42.74
C PRO A 287 66.64 8.17 -43.79
#